data_AF-A0A3R7ES71-F1
#
_entry.id   AF-A0A3R7ES71-F1
#
_cell.length_a   1.000
_cell.length_b   1.000
_cell.length_c   1.000
_cell.angle_alpha   90.00
_cell.angle_beta   90.00
_cell.angle_gamma   90.00
#
_symmetry.space_group_name_H-M   'P 1'
#
loop_
_entity.id
_entity.type
_entity.pdbx_description
1 polymer ?
#
loop_
_entity_poly.entity_id
_entity_poly.type
_entity_poly.pdbx_seq_one_letter_code
_entity_poly.pdbx_strand_id
1 'polypeptide(L)'
;VVAQIPERDGAKRYSTGVLIDRDGNLVGKYHKVHQPGVAEGRPTTDLGDSFPVFETDFGKVGIMICYDMIAPEVVRALTINGAEIIFFPHGTGDVTVSEMNMMLRCQALALMNCVYIVPCSFGRMIDRGHGGGFGRSCIIAPTGLIMADAGRRPGVTSTIIDLEEKRLVTGYGAPGINDAKYRIMAERRPEVYKDIVKPKNV
;
A
#
# COMPACT_ATOMS: atom_id res chain seq x y z
N VAL A 1 3.09 8.37 -13.07
CA VAL A 1 4.16 7.44 -12.64
C VAL A 1 4.29 7.48 -11.13
N VAL A 2 4.40 6.32 -10.47
CA VAL A 2 4.80 6.25 -9.05
C VAL A 2 6.18 5.62 -8.96
N ALA A 3 7.09 6.27 -8.22
CA ALA A 3 8.45 5.78 -8.01
C ALA A 3 8.85 5.96 -6.55
N GLN A 4 9.74 5.09 -6.06
CA GLN A 4 10.40 5.26 -4.77
C GLN A 4 11.84 5.69 -5.00
N ILE A 5 12.25 6.78 -4.36
CA ILE A 5 13.58 7.37 -4.48
C ILE A 5 14.16 7.71 -3.10
N PRO A 6 15.48 7.67 -2.92
CA PRO A 6 16.11 8.35 -1.80
C PRO A 6 16.00 9.87 -2.00
N GLU A 7 15.61 10.59 -0.96
CA GLU A 7 15.50 12.05 -0.98
C GLU A 7 16.37 12.67 0.10
N ARG A 8 16.93 13.84 -0.20
CA ARG A 8 17.55 14.71 0.78
C ARG A 8 16.79 16.04 0.84
N ASP A 9 16.31 16.38 2.03
CA ASP A 9 15.66 17.66 2.32
C ASP A 9 16.43 18.36 3.44
N GLY A 10 17.30 19.30 3.04
CA GLY A 10 18.27 19.92 3.93
C GLY A 10 19.19 18.89 4.60
N ALA A 11 19.10 18.80 5.94
CA ALA A 11 19.85 17.84 6.74
C ALA A 11 19.20 16.45 6.79
N LYS A 12 17.90 16.37 6.48
CA LYS A 12 17.12 15.14 6.57
C LYS A 12 17.27 14.28 5.33
N ARG A 13 17.11 12.97 5.50
CA ARG A 13 17.13 11.97 4.43
C ARG A 13 15.88 11.13 4.52
N TYR A 14 15.18 10.92 3.42
CA TYR A 14 13.93 10.18 3.40
C TYR A 14 13.96 9.05 2.36
N SER A 15 13.17 8.01 2.63
CA SER A 15 12.70 7.10 1.59
C SER A 15 11.38 7.65 1.06
N THR A 16 11.40 8.23 -0.13
CA THR A 16 10.28 9.02 -0.66
C THR A 16 9.59 8.32 -1.81
N GLY A 17 8.27 8.20 -1.73
CA GLY A 17 7.40 7.88 -2.83
C GLY A 17 7.00 9.16 -3.55
N VAL A 18 7.23 9.24 -4.86
CA VAL A 18 6.83 10.38 -5.68
C VAL A 18 5.71 9.97 -6.64
N LEU A 19 4.75 10.87 -6.82
CA LEU A 19 3.75 10.77 -7.87
C LEU A 19 4.00 11.84 -8.92
N ILE A 20 4.15 11.41 -10.16
CA ILE A 20 4.35 12.27 -11.33
C ILE A 20 3.11 12.12 -12.23
N ASP A 21 2.51 13.22 -12.66
CA ASP A 21 1.33 13.23 -13.53
C ASP A 21 1.66 12.90 -15.00
N ARG A 22 0.66 13.04 -15.88
CA ARG A 22 0.76 12.78 -17.32
C ARG A 22 1.59 13.84 -18.05
N ASP A 23 1.65 15.05 -17.52
CA ASP A 23 2.43 16.17 -18.06
C ASP A 23 3.88 16.16 -17.57
N GLY A 24 4.21 15.23 -16.67
CA GLY A 24 5.55 15.09 -16.09
C GLY A 24 5.79 15.94 -14.85
N ASN A 25 4.75 16.58 -14.29
CA ASN A 25 4.88 17.38 -13.08
C ASN A 25 4.84 16.51 -11.83
N LEU A 26 5.56 16.93 -10.80
CA LEU A 26 5.48 16.33 -9.47
C LEU A 26 4.14 16.73 -8.83
N VAL A 27 3.25 15.76 -8.65
CA VAL A 27 1.98 15.94 -7.94
C VAL A 27 2.20 16.01 -6.43
N GLY A 28 3.11 15.18 -5.93
CA GLY A 28 3.41 15.16 -4.50
C GLY A 28 4.38 14.07 -4.08
N LYS A 29 4.69 14.09 -2.77
CA LYS A 29 5.65 13.22 -2.12
C LYS A 29 5.04 12.56 -0.90
N TYR A 30 5.42 11.31 -0.66
CA TYR A 30 5.14 10.55 0.54
C TYR A 30 6.46 10.14 1.18
N HIS A 31 6.69 10.48 2.44
CA HIS A 31 7.85 9.99 3.20
C HIS A 31 7.45 8.74 3.96
N LYS A 32 8.23 7.65 3.80
CA LYS A 32 8.01 6.37 4.49
C LYS A 32 7.90 6.57 6.00
N VAL A 33 6.81 6.06 6.60
CA VAL A 33 6.48 6.29 8.02
C VAL A 33 7.06 5.19 8.91
N HIS A 34 7.09 3.95 8.45
CA HIS A 34 7.64 2.82 9.20
C HIS A 34 8.93 2.31 8.57
N GLN A 35 9.96 2.05 9.37
CA GLN A 35 11.17 1.36 8.90
C GLN A 35 11.72 0.38 9.97
N PRO A 36 12.49 -0.64 9.56
CA PRO A 36 13.22 -1.49 10.50
C PRO A 36 14.21 -0.66 11.33
N GLY A 37 14.54 -1.10 12.55
CA GLY A 37 15.56 -0.45 13.38
C GLY A 37 15.06 0.70 14.25
N VAL A 38 13.80 1.15 14.09
CA VAL A 38 13.24 2.27 14.87
C VAL A 38 13.18 1.94 16.35
N ALA A 39 12.73 0.73 16.71
CA ALA A 39 12.66 0.29 18.10
C ALA A 39 14.05 0.22 18.76
N GLU A 40 15.08 -0.08 17.97
CA GLU A 40 16.48 -0.14 18.39
C GLU A 40 17.20 1.21 18.33
N GLY A 41 16.48 2.32 18.06
CA GLY A 41 17.05 3.66 17.94
C GLY A 41 18.02 3.82 16.76
N ARG A 42 17.92 2.94 15.75
CA ARG A 42 18.81 2.90 14.57
C ARG A 42 18.04 2.99 13.24
N PRO A 43 17.16 4.01 13.06
CA PRO A 43 16.57 4.28 11.75
C PRO A 43 17.66 4.62 10.72
N THR A 44 17.47 4.19 9.47
CA THR A 44 18.42 4.47 8.37
C THR A 44 18.15 5.79 7.67
N THR A 45 16.92 6.28 7.73
CA THR A 45 16.46 7.57 7.20
C THR A 45 15.59 8.28 8.23
N ASP A 46 15.30 9.56 8.06
CA ASP A 46 14.20 10.23 8.76
C ASP A 46 12.85 9.57 8.40
N LEU A 47 11.87 9.75 9.29
CA LEU A 47 10.51 9.19 9.18
C LEU A 47 9.53 10.23 8.66
N GLY A 48 8.61 9.80 7.80
CA GLY A 48 7.41 10.55 7.51
C GLY A 48 6.46 10.64 8.71
N ASP A 49 5.53 11.58 8.65
CA ASP A 49 4.60 11.92 9.73
C ASP A 49 3.13 11.91 9.29
N SER A 50 2.86 11.54 8.04
CA SER A 50 1.54 11.69 7.42
C SER A 50 1.30 10.66 6.32
N PHE A 51 0.02 10.48 5.96
CA PHE A 51 -0.44 9.57 4.90
C PHE A 51 -1.23 10.38 3.84
N PRO A 52 -0.54 11.19 3.02
CA PRO A 52 -1.18 12.00 1.99
C PRO A 52 -1.85 11.13 0.92
N VAL A 53 -2.93 11.67 0.35
CA VAL A 53 -3.63 11.13 -0.82
C VAL A 53 -3.59 12.20 -1.89
N PHE A 54 -3.26 11.78 -3.10
CA PHE A 54 -3.09 12.66 -4.24
C PHE A 54 -4.28 12.52 -5.19
N GLU A 55 -4.92 13.63 -5.52
CA GLU A 55 -5.97 13.65 -6.53
C GLU A 55 -5.36 13.61 -7.93
N THR A 56 -5.89 12.77 -8.79
CA THR A 56 -5.46 12.64 -10.18
C THR A 56 -6.67 12.58 -11.10
N ASP A 57 -6.46 12.72 -12.40
CA ASP A 57 -7.52 12.63 -13.42
C ASP A 57 -8.08 11.20 -13.59
N PHE A 58 -7.50 10.20 -12.93
CA PHE A 58 -7.94 8.80 -12.97
C PHE A 58 -8.29 8.22 -11.59
N GLY A 59 -8.39 9.06 -10.55
CA GLY A 59 -8.78 8.65 -9.20
C GLY A 59 -7.82 9.12 -8.10
N LYS A 60 -8.12 8.74 -6.84
CA LYS A 60 -7.32 9.16 -5.68
C LYS A 60 -6.23 8.14 -5.34
N VAL A 61 -4.99 8.60 -5.32
CA VAL A 61 -3.80 7.75 -5.18
C VAL A 61 -3.16 7.90 -3.81
N GLY A 62 -3.00 6.79 -3.10
CA GLY A 62 -2.13 6.67 -1.93
C GLY A 62 -0.82 5.97 -2.27
N ILE A 63 0.22 6.23 -1.47
CA ILE A 63 1.51 5.54 -1.55
C ILE A 63 1.88 5.02 -0.16
N MET A 64 2.34 3.78 -0.09
CA MET A 64 3.00 3.20 1.09
C MET A 64 4.27 2.48 0.65
N ILE A 65 5.29 2.34 1.50
CA ILE A 65 6.59 1.85 1.07
C ILE A 65 7.08 0.71 1.95
N CYS A 66 7.32 -0.44 1.34
CA CYS A 66 7.94 -1.63 1.91
C CYS A 66 7.52 -1.99 3.36
N TYR A 67 8.18 -1.40 4.35
CA TYR A 67 7.99 -1.74 5.76
C TYR A 67 6.71 -1.14 6.35
N ASP A 68 6.07 -0.17 5.68
CA ASP A 68 4.73 0.30 6.08
C ASP A 68 3.68 -0.82 6.13
N MET A 69 3.92 -1.94 5.41
CA MET A 69 3.05 -3.11 5.41
C MET A 69 2.91 -3.82 6.76
N ILE A 70 3.78 -3.52 7.74
CA ILE A 70 3.66 -4.12 9.07
C ILE A 70 2.39 -3.66 9.80
N ALA A 71 1.89 -2.47 9.47
CA ALA A 71 0.85 -1.77 10.20
C ALA A 71 -0.43 -1.68 9.34
N PRO A 72 -1.51 -2.44 9.65
CA PRO A 72 -2.77 -2.30 8.92
C PRO A 72 -3.36 -0.87 8.98
N GLU A 73 -2.96 -0.09 9.99
CA GLU A 73 -3.31 1.31 10.17
C GLU A 73 -2.90 2.17 8.98
N VAL A 74 -1.81 1.85 8.28
CA VAL A 74 -1.34 2.64 7.13
C VAL A 74 -2.36 2.63 6.00
N VAL A 75 -2.78 1.44 5.56
CA VAL A 75 -3.78 1.30 4.50
C VAL A 75 -5.11 1.90 4.95
N ARG A 76 -5.50 1.69 6.22
CA ARG A 76 -6.70 2.27 6.77
C ARG A 76 -6.67 3.80 6.75
N ALA A 77 -5.55 4.42 7.14
CA ALA A 77 -5.38 5.88 7.14
C ALA A 77 -5.45 6.45 5.72
N LEU A 78 -4.72 5.86 4.77
CA LEU A 78 -4.79 6.25 3.35
C LEU A 78 -6.23 6.15 2.81
N THR A 79 -6.94 5.08 3.14
CA THR A 79 -8.31 4.89 2.68
C THR A 79 -9.29 5.88 3.31
N ILE A 80 -9.15 6.18 4.61
CA ILE A 80 -9.94 7.23 5.27
C ILE A 80 -9.69 8.60 4.64
N ASN A 81 -8.45 8.87 4.24
CA ASN A 81 -8.05 10.07 3.52
C ASN A 81 -8.51 10.07 2.06
N GLY A 82 -9.22 9.03 1.61
CA GLY A 82 -9.88 8.95 0.33
C GLY A 82 -9.13 8.20 -0.75
N ALA A 83 -8.04 7.49 -0.44
CA ALA A 83 -7.33 6.69 -1.43
C ALA A 83 -8.23 5.59 -2.01
N GLU A 84 -8.16 5.41 -3.32
CA GLU A 84 -8.88 4.37 -4.07
C GLU A 84 -7.91 3.35 -4.66
N ILE A 85 -6.70 3.82 -4.97
CA ILE A 85 -5.57 3.02 -5.44
C ILE A 85 -4.38 3.30 -4.52
N ILE A 86 -3.79 2.26 -3.96
CA ILE A 86 -2.58 2.37 -3.15
C ILE A 86 -1.44 1.65 -3.85
N PHE A 87 -0.42 2.41 -4.25
CA PHE A 87 0.81 1.84 -4.78
C PHE A 87 1.75 1.48 -3.65
N PHE A 88 2.30 0.27 -3.74
CA PHE A 88 3.17 -0.29 -2.72
C PHE A 88 4.49 -0.79 -3.31
N PRO A 89 5.45 0.11 -3.62
CA PRO A 89 6.80 -0.31 -3.95
C PRO A 89 7.50 -0.97 -2.75
N HIS A 90 8.07 -2.15 -2.96
CA HIS A 90 8.77 -2.90 -1.91
C HIS A 90 9.93 -3.77 -2.44
N GLY A 91 10.94 -4.00 -1.59
CA GLY A 91 12.14 -4.77 -1.92
C GLY A 91 12.25 -6.09 -1.16
N THR A 92 11.14 -6.80 -0.95
CA THR A 92 11.14 -8.06 -0.17
C THR A 92 11.77 -9.18 -0.98
N GLY A 93 12.87 -9.76 -0.49
CA GLY A 93 13.69 -10.70 -1.27
C GLY A 93 13.42 -12.19 -1.04
N ASP A 94 12.65 -12.54 -0.02
CA ASP A 94 12.50 -13.93 0.41
C ASP A 94 11.25 -14.59 -0.22
N VAL A 95 11.46 -15.68 -0.95
CA VAL A 95 10.44 -16.51 -1.66
C VAL A 95 9.83 -17.60 -0.78
N THR A 96 10.06 -17.57 0.53
CA THR A 96 9.51 -18.55 1.48
C THR A 96 8.17 -18.06 2.07
N VAL A 97 7.93 -18.30 3.36
CA VAL A 97 6.80 -17.80 4.15
C VAL A 97 6.66 -16.28 4.02
N SER A 98 7.77 -15.56 3.80
CA SER A 98 7.79 -14.12 3.57
C SER A 98 6.96 -13.68 2.36
N GLU A 99 7.00 -14.42 1.24
CA GLU A 99 6.16 -14.15 0.06
C GLU A 99 4.68 -14.35 0.39
N MET A 100 4.35 -15.52 0.95
CA MET A 100 2.98 -15.86 1.31
C MET A 100 2.39 -14.82 2.26
N ASN A 101 3.13 -14.45 3.30
CA ASN A 101 2.72 -13.44 4.27
C ASN A 101 2.49 -12.07 3.60
N MET A 102 3.37 -11.66 2.68
CA MET A 102 3.21 -10.39 1.97
C MET A 102 1.94 -10.38 1.13
N MET A 103 1.73 -11.44 0.34
CA MET A 103 0.56 -11.55 -0.54
C MET A 103 -0.74 -11.62 0.25
N LEU A 104 -0.79 -12.44 1.31
CA LEU A 104 -1.94 -12.52 2.20
C LEU A 104 -2.27 -11.18 2.86
N ARG A 105 -1.25 -10.43 3.31
CA ARG A 105 -1.44 -9.07 3.86
C ARG A 105 -2.01 -8.13 2.82
N CYS A 106 -1.44 -8.08 1.62
CA CYS A 106 -1.92 -7.19 0.56
C CYS A 106 -3.38 -7.50 0.18
N GLN A 107 -3.71 -8.78 0.01
CA GLN A 107 -5.08 -9.21 -0.32
C GLN A 107 -6.07 -8.90 0.81
N ALA A 108 -5.69 -9.19 2.06
CA ALA A 108 -6.53 -8.85 3.21
C ALA A 108 -6.73 -7.35 3.36
N LEU A 109 -5.68 -6.54 3.17
CA LEU A 109 -5.76 -5.09 3.29
C LEU A 109 -6.58 -4.47 2.15
N ALA A 110 -6.47 -4.98 0.93
CA ALA A 110 -7.31 -4.56 -0.19
C ALA A 110 -8.79 -4.85 0.10
N LEU A 111 -9.09 -6.07 0.56
CA LEU A 111 -10.44 -6.50 0.94
C LEU A 111 -11.02 -5.67 2.10
N MET A 112 -10.29 -5.57 3.21
CA MET A 112 -10.75 -4.90 4.43
C MET A 112 -10.92 -3.39 4.29
N ASN A 113 -10.31 -2.79 3.26
CA ASN A 113 -10.41 -1.36 2.99
C ASN A 113 -11.18 -1.05 1.69
N CYS A 114 -11.58 -2.06 0.91
CA CYS A 114 -12.26 -1.89 -0.38
C CYS A 114 -11.51 -0.99 -1.37
N VAL A 115 -10.19 -1.13 -1.44
CA VAL A 115 -9.30 -0.37 -2.34
C VAL A 115 -8.48 -1.29 -3.22
N TYR A 116 -7.97 -0.75 -4.32
CA TYR A 116 -6.94 -1.43 -5.10
C TYR A 116 -5.60 -1.28 -4.39
N ILE A 117 -4.86 -2.38 -4.28
CA ILE A 117 -3.46 -2.36 -3.82
C ILE A 117 -2.58 -2.91 -4.95
N VAL A 118 -1.54 -2.17 -5.26
CA VAL A 118 -0.59 -2.48 -6.34
C VAL A 118 0.79 -2.70 -5.73
N PRO A 119 1.08 -3.91 -5.19
CA PRO A 119 2.43 -4.26 -4.78
C PRO A 119 3.34 -4.32 -6.00
N CYS A 120 4.46 -3.61 -5.93
CA CYS A 120 5.48 -3.59 -6.97
C CYS A 120 6.82 -4.00 -6.37
N SER A 121 7.37 -5.13 -6.82
CA SER A 121 8.67 -5.62 -6.39
C SER A 121 9.66 -5.76 -7.53
N PHE A 122 10.94 -5.85 -7.17
CA PHE A 122 11.98 -6.23 -8.10
C PHE A 122 11.75 -7.66 -8.58
N GLY A 123 11.87 -7.88 -9.89
CA GLY A 123 11.84 -9.22 -10.47
C GLY A 123 13.01 -10.06 -9.97
N ARG A 124 12.76 -11.36 -9.77
CA ARG A 124 13.77 -12.33 -9.37
C ARG A 124 14.72 -12.59 -10.53
N MET A 125 15.99 -12.30 -10.31
CA MET A 125 17.08 -12.62 -11.21
C MET A 125 17.67 -13.99 -10.82
N ILE A 126 17.92 -14.85 -11.81
CA ILE A 126 18.37 -16.25 -11.60
C ILE A 126 19.78 -16.31 -11.00
N ASP A 127 20.59 -15.28 -11.23
CA ASP A 127 22.02 -15.19 -10.88
C ASP A 127 22.30 -14.57 -9.50
N ARG A 128 21.31 -13.96 -8.83
CA ARG A 128 21.51 -13.20 -7.57
C ARG A 128 21.17 -13.95 -6.27
N GLY A 129 20.94 -15.25 -6.29
CA GLY A 129 20.66 -16.03 -5.07
C GLY A 129 19.53 -15.43 -4.22
N HIS A 130 19.72 -15.31 -2.90
CA HIS A 130 18.79 -14.68 -1.95
C HIS A 130 18.70 -13.13 -2.05
N GLY A 131 19.46 -12.50 -2.95
CA GLY A 131 19.56 -11.04 -3.09
C GLY A 131 18.62 -10.40 -4.11
N GLY A 132 17.71 -11.17 -4.72
CA GLY A 132 16.69 -10.66 -5.65
C GLY A 132 15.33 -10.49 -4.96
N GLY A 133 14.54 -9.49 -5.38
CA GLY A 133 13.12 -9.42 -4.99
C GLY A 133 12.37 -10.70 -5.38
N PHE A 134 11.33 -11.08 -4.63
CA PHE A 134 10.57 -12.30 -4.96
C PHE A 134 9.73 -12.19 -6.24
N GLY A 135 9.62 -10.98 -6.81
CA GLY A 135 8.77 -10.65 -7.95
C GLY A 135 7.32 -10.51 -7.55
N ARG A 136 6.41 -10.99 -8.40
CA ARG A 136 4.95 -11.00 -8.23
C ARG A 136 4.35 -9.61 -8.02
N SER A 137 4.91 -8.62 -8.70
CA SER A 137 4.21 -7.36 -8.91
C SER A 137 2.84 -7.65 -9.50
N CYS A 138 1.79 -7.15 -8.87
CA CYS A 138 0.43 -7.52 -9.24
C CYS A 138 -0.57 -6.41 -8.93
N ILE A 139 -1.79 -6.57 -9.41
CA ILE A 139 -2.90 -5.66 -9.17
C ILE A 139 -3.96 -6.43 -8.40
N ILE A 140 -4.26 -5.98 -7.17
CA ILE A 140 -5.21 -6.63 -6.27
C ILE A 140 -6.47 -5.78 -6.19
N ALA A 141 -7.61 -6.40 -6.46
CA ALA A 141 -8.91 -5.77 -6.42
C ALA A 141 -9.38 -5.48 -4.98
N PRO A 142 -10.38 -4.59 -4.80
CA PRO A 142 -11.12 -4.40 -3.55
C PRO A 142 -11.74 -5.68 -2.96
N THR A 143 -11.86 -6.76 -3.73
CA THR A 143 -12.32 -8.07 -3.27
C THR A 143 -11.20 -8.95 -2.70
N GLY A 144 -9.95 -8.49 -2.76
CA GLY A 144 -8.76 -9.28 -2.43
C GLY A 144 -8.32 -10.23 -3.55
N LEU A 145 -9.02 -10.25 -4.70
CA LEU A 145 -8.63 -11.06 -5.86
C LEU A 145 -7.45 -10.42 -6.61
N ILE A 146 -6.50 -11.25 -7.02
CA ILE A 146 -5.40 -10.83 -7.90
C ILE A 146 -5.94 -10.76 -9.33
N MET A 147 -6.00 -9.56 -9.90
CA MET A 147 -6.52 -9.32 -11.26
C MET A 147 -5.46 -9.53 -12.34
N ALA A 148 -4.20 -9.25 -12.02
CA ALA A 148 -3.07 -9.37 -12.93
C ALA A 148 -1.79 -9.60 -12.11
N ASP A 149 -0.94 -10.55 -12.51
CA ASP A 149 0.32 -10.90 -11.83
C ASP A 149 1.44 -10.92 -12.89
N ALA A 150 2.53 -10.19 -12.65
CA ALA A 150 3.70 -10.15 -13.54
C ALA A 150 4.59 -11.40 -13.43
N GLY A 151 4.25 -12.31 -12.52
CA GLY A 151 5.05 -13.47 -12.20
C GLY A 151 6.35 -13.10 -11.49
N ARG A 152 7.29 -14.03 -11.45
CA ARG A 152 8.52 -13.88 -10.64
C ARG A 152 9.61 -13.08 -11.33
N ARG A 153 9.63 -13.02 -12.66
CA ARG A 153 10.74 -12.44 -13.43
C ARG A 153 10.47 -10.95 -13.70
N PRO A 154 11.49 -10.18 -14.11
CA PRO A 154 11.25 -8.84 -14.65
C PRO A 154 10.18 -8.89 -15.75
N GLY A 155 9.20 -8.01 -15.63
CA GLY A 155 8.04 -8.02 -16.51
C GLY A 155 7.08 -6.90 -16.17
N VAL A 156 6.08 -6.74 -17.02
CA VAL A 156 5.00 -5.77 -16.88
C VAL A 156 3.69 -6.53 -16.90
N THR A 157 2.76 -6.11 -16.05
CA THR A 157 1.38 -6.60 -16.05
C THR A 157 0.43 -5.42 -15.96
N SER A 158 -0.77 -5.57 -16.49
CA SER A 158 -1.77 -4.51 -16.53
C SER A 158 -3.17 -5.11 -16.55
N THR A 159 -4.13 -4.37 -16.02
CA THR A 159 -5.56 -4.66 -16.15
C THR A 159 -6.34 -3.36 -16.23
N ILE A 160 -7.59 -3.44 -16.67
CA ILE A 160 -8.54 -2.33 -16.63
C ILE A 160 -9.33 -2.44 -15.33
N ILE A 161 -9.45 -1.31 -14.63
CA ILE A 161 -10.24 -1.21 -13.39
C ILE A 161 -11.34 -0.17 -13.59
N ASP A 162 -12.44 -0.36 -12.88
CA ASP A 162 -13.53 0.61 -12.78
C ASP A 162 -13.66 1.05 -11.31
N LEU A 163 -13.33 2.31 -11.02
CA LEU A 163 -13.37 2.83 -9.65
C LEU A 163 -14.80 3.05 -9.14
N GLU A 164 -15.75 3.20 -10.06
CA GLU A 164 -17.17 3.43 -9.82
C GLU A 164 -17.97 2.12 -9.71
N GLU A 165 -17.34 0.97 -9.98
CA GLU A 165 -17.97 -0.33 -9.83
C GLU A 165 -18.46 -0.52 -8.38
N LYS A 166 -19.77 -0.77 -8.23
CA LYS A 166 -20.39 -1.04 -6.93
C LYS A 166 -19.86 -2.36 -6.39
N ARG A 167 -19.27 -2.33 -5.20
CA ARG A 167 -18.65 -3.50 -4.58
C ARG A 167 -19.71 -4.26 -3.80
N LEU A 168 -20.21 -5.37 -4.35
CA LEU A 168 -21.25 -6.17 -3.69
C LEU A 168 -20.78 -6.69 -2.33
N VAL A 169 -21.61 -6.51 -1.30
CA VAL A 169 -21.41 -7.13 0.02
C VAL A 169 -21.72 -8.62 -0.08
N THR A 170 -20.71 -9.48 -0.08
CA THR A 170 -20.91 -10.93 -0.02
C THR A 170 -21.13 -11.38 1.43
N GLY A 171 -22.37 -11.31 1.91
CA GLY A 171 -22.84 -12.12 3.05
C GLY A 171 -22.84 -11.52 4.46
N TYR A 172 -22.47 -10.25 4.65
CA TYR A 172 -22.46 -9.59 5.99
C TYR A 172 -23.29 -8.28 6.01
N GLY A 173 -24.33 -8.21 5.19
CA GLY A 173 -25.21 -7.06 4.92
C GLY A 173 -26.39 -6.89 5.86
N ALA A 174 -26.55 -5.73 6.51
CA ALA A 174 -27.88 -5.25 6.88
C ALA A 174 -28.64 -4.85 5.58
N PRO A 175 -29.97 -5.01 5.52
CA PRO A 175 -30.74 -4.61 4.34
C PRO A 175 -30.51 -3.13 3.97
N GLY A 176 -30.37 -2.84 2.67
CA GLY A 176 -30.43 -1.47 2.13
C GLY A 176 -29.10 -0.85 1.69
N ILE A 177 -27.96 -1.28 2.21
CA ILE A 177 -26.65 -0.83 1.71
C ILE A 177 -25.91 -2.01 1.09
N ASN A 178 -25.70 -1.95 -0.23
CA ASN A 178 -25.08 -3.04 -0.99
C ASN A 178 -23.66 -2.71 -1.47
N ASP A 179 -23.13 -1.53 -1.16
CA ASP A 179 -21.74 -1.16 -1.47
C ASP A 179 -20.83 -1.33 -0.25
N ALA A 180 -19.91 -2.28 -0.34
CA ALA A 180 -18.92 -2.57 0.68
C ALA A 180 -18.00 -1.37 0.99
N LYS A 181 -17.67 -0.52 -0.02
CA LYS A 181 -16.84 0.69 0.16
C LYS A 181 -17.45 1.61 1.20
N TYR A 182 -18.75 1.87 1.07
CA TYR A 182 -19.49 2.73 2.00
C TYR A 182 -19.61 2.09 3.39
N ARG A 183 -20.03 0.82 3.47
CA ARG A 183 -20.30 0.18 4.77
C ARG A 183 -19.07 0.06 5.64
N ILE A 184 -17.94 -0.34 5.06
CA ILE A 184 -16.67 -0.45 5.78
C ILE A 184 -16.26 0.88 6.41
N MET A 185 -16.67 2.02 5.86
CA MET A 185 -16.39 3.33 6.44
C MET A 185 -17.46 3.79 7.43
N ALA A 186 -18.74 3.61 7.07
CA ALA A 186 -19.87 4.07 7.88
C ALA A 186 -20.06 3.26 9.18
N GLU A 187 -19.71 1.97 9.18
CA GLU A 187 -19.94 1.06 10.32
C GLU A 187 -18.75 1.00 11.28
N ARG A 188 -17.70 1.78 11.03
CA ARG A 188 -16.58 1.93 11.96
C ARG A 188 -17.04 2.59 13.26
N ARG A 189 -16.29 2.33 14.32
CA ARG A 189 -16.49 2.93 15.64
C ARG A 189 -15.24 3.66 16.12
N PRO A 190 -14.87 4.82 15.52
CA PRO A 190 -13.66 5.55 15.88
C PRO A 190 -13.55 5.89 17.37
N GLU A 191 -14.68 6.07 18.05
CA GLU A 191 -14.75 6.40 19.47
C GLU A 191 -14.15 5.31 20.37
N VAL A 192 -14.09 4.05 19.91
CA VAL A 192 -13.48 2.93 20.66
C VAL A 192 -12.06 2.58 20.21
N TYR A 193 -11.52 3.26 19.18
CA TYR A 193 -10.19 2.95 18.64
C TYR A 193 -9.03 3.64 19.37
N LYS A 194 -9.30 4.29 20.50
CA LYS A 194 -8.28 5.03 21.28
C LYS A 194 -7.09 4.17 21.67
N ASP A 195 -7.29 2.86 21.87
CA ASP A 195 -6.20 1.95 22.26
C ASP A 195 -5.21 1.66 21.14
N ILE A 196 -5.60 1.83 19.87
CA ILE A 196 -4.73 1.60 18.70
C ILE A 196 -3.61 2.65 18.65
N VAL A 197 -3.90 3.89 19.06
CA VAL A 197 -2.95 5.01 18.99
C VAL A 197 -2.18 5.23 20.29
N LYS A 198 -2.46 4.47 21.34
CA LYS A 198 -1.72 4.59 22.60
C LYS A 198 -0.32 4.01 22.43
N PRO A 199 0.74 4.74 22.80
CA PRO A 199 2.08 4.17 22.85
C PRO A 199 2.08 3.02 23.86
N LYS A 200 2.59 1.86 23.45
CA LYS A 200 2.92 0.77 24.38
C LYS A 200 4.36 0.96 24.83
N ASN A 201 4.56 0.99 26.15
CA ASN A 201 5.89 0.76 26.71
C ASN A 201 6.18 -0.72 26.50
N VAL A 202 7.02 -1.04 25.52
CA VAL A 202 7.51 -2.40 25.25
C VAL A 202 8.94 -2.51 25.77
#